data_AF-A0A538PKA9-F1
#
_entry.id   AF-A0A538PKA9-F1
#
_cell.length_a   1.000
_cell.length_b   1.000
_cell.length_c   1.000
_cell.angle_alpha   90.00
_cell.angle_beta   90.00
_cell.angle_gamma   90.00
#
_symmetry.space_group_name_H-M   'P 1'
#
loop_
_entity.id
_entity.type
_entity.pdbx_description
1 polymer ?
#
loop_
_entity_poly.entity_id
_entity_poly.type
_entity_poly.pdbx_seq_one_letter_code
_entity_poly.pdbx_strand_id
1 'polypeptide(L)'
;MQPRFGRIVGRIATALAAAVALFILYQLYTGGNAALAAACAGGFGLAIFVYTARGTYTYRYLFPGLAGIAMFIILPLAYTVWIGFTNYSSRNLLGFDRVTEVLLGEVFLQGNVRYQFTLHAAPGGFRIVLHTGEEDAPAAEAPAAESSILDEPPGSGGSAAPAAGTAETAGSGGAGSSGTAGAGSGTAGAGSGSAGTGSGSAGTGSGSAGTGSGTAGASSGTAGAGSGTAGAGSGTAGAGSAAGAGSPAARPPTTFVTGILPLTSTTPQRIPATPLAGSGIVPGDELPLREVIAHADAIKALTMQFPDGTSAAMASLREFTPYQPLYQRNADGTLTNRKTGERLAPNFATGFYETPSGAQVSPGFRVNVGIGNYVRMFTDQKFRGPFLRVFLWTVVFAGLSVV
;
A
#
# COMPACT_ATOMS: atom_id res chain seq x y z
N MET A 1 -1.30 60.90 45.74
CA MET A 1 -0.29 60.34 44.79
C MET A 1 -0.68 58.97 44.16
N GLN A 2 -1.93 58.50 44.20
CA GLN A 2 -2.27 57.10 43.85
C GLN A 2 -2.80 56.73 42.43
N PRO A 3 -3.19 57.63 41.49
CA PRO A 3 -3.80 57.19 40.22
C PRO A 3 -2.82 56.84 39.09
N ARG A 4 -1.50 56.99 39.30
CA ARG A 4 -0.45 56.66 38.31
C ARG A 4 0.05 55.22 38.45
N PHE A 5 0.12 54.70 39.68
CA PHE A 5 0.65 53.36 39.96
C PHE A 5 -0.25 52.25 39.37
N GLY A 6 -1.57 52.34 39.55
CA GLY A 6 -2.52 51.36 38.99
C GLY A 6 -2.51 51.28 37.45
N ARG A 7 -2.23 52.40 36.76
CA ARG A 7 -2.10 52.41 35.30
C ARG A 7 -0.80 51.76 34.82
N ILE A 8 0.27 51.85 35.59
CA ILE A 8 1.55 51.22 35.27
C ILE A 8 1.44 49.70 35.47
N VAL A 9 0.88 49.27 36.61
CA VAL A 9 0.64 47.84 36.91
C VAL A 9 -0.23 47.19 35.84
N GLY A 10 -1.33 47.84 35.43
CA GLY A 10 -2.19 47.32 34.36
C GLY A 10 -1.47 47.16 33.01
N ARG A 11 -0.59 48.10 32.65
CA ARG A 11 0.21 48.02 31.42
C ARG A 11 1.25 46.91 31.47
N ILE A 12 1.91 46.72 32.62
CA ILE A 12 2.86 45.62 32.82
C ILE A 12 2.14 44.28 32.72
N ALA A 13 0.97 44.13 33.36
CA ALA A 13 0.17 42.90 33.26
C ALA A 13 -0.23 42.61 31.81
N THR A 14 -0.66 43.62 31.05
CA THR A 14 -1.02 43.44 29.63
C THR A 14 0.18 43.11 28.76
N ALA A 15 1.35 43.70 29.03
CA ALA A 15 2.58 43.41 28.31
C ALA A 15 3.06 41.98 28.56
N LEU A 16 2.97 41.52 29.82
CA LEU A 16 3.26 40.14 30.19
C LEU A 16 2.30 39.16 29.49
N ALA A 17 1.00 39.45 29.51
CA ALA A 17 -0.01 38.63 28.83
C ALA A 17 0.23 38.56 27.31
N ALA A 18 0.59 39.68 26.66
CA ALA A 18 0.97 39.72 25.25
C ALA A 18 2.24 38.91 24.98
N ALA A 19 3.26 38.98 25.84
CA ALA A 19 4.48 38.20 25.68
C ALA A 19 4.21 36.68 25.77
N VAL A 20 3.38 36.26 26.74
CA VAL A 20 2.95 34.86 26.85
C VAL A 20 2.13 34.43 25.63
N ALA A 21 1.19 35.26 25.17
CA ALA A 21 0.41 34.97 23.97
C ALA A 21 1.32 34.80 22.73
N LEU A 22 2.28 35.71 22.52
CA LEU A 22 3.25 35.60 21.43
C LEU A 22 4.12 34.35 21.53
N PHE A 23 4.55 33.96 22.73
CA PHE A 23 5.29 32.72 22.94
C PHE A 23 4.46 31.49 22.54
N ILE A 24 3.19 31.43 22.96
CA ILE A 24 2.28 30.33 22.57
C ILE A 24 2.09 30.30 21.04
N LEU A 25 1.90 31.47 20.42
CA LEU A 25 1.76 31.57 18.96
C LEU A 25 3.01 31.11 18.21
N TYR A 26 4.20 31.46 18.72
CA TYR A 26 5.46 31.00 18.18
C TYR A 26 5.57 29.47 18.23
N GLN A 27 5.25 28.84 19.37
CA GLN A 27 5.27 27.38 19.51
C GLN A 27 4.28 26.68 18.56
N LEU A 28 3.08 27.24 18.38
CA LEU A 28 2.08 26.71 17.44
C LEU A 28 2.54 26.80 15.99
N TYR A 29 3.15 27.93 15.62
CA TYR A 29 3.64 28.16 14.26
C TYR A 29 4.81 27.24 13.92
N THR A 30 5.81 27.13 14.80
CA THR A 30 6.95 26.23 14.60
C THR A 30 6.56 24.75 14.68
N GLY A 31 5.49 24.42 15.40
CA GLY A 31 4.88 23.08 15.41
C GLY A 31 4.10 22.72 14.14
N GLY A 32 4.10 23.56 13.09
CA GLY A 32 3.43 23.31 11.81
C GLY A 32 1.92 23.61 11.78
N ASN A 33 1.36 24.10 12.89
CA ASN A 33 -0.09 24.34 13.03
C ASN A 33 -0.47 25.81 12.71
N ALA A 34 -0.12 26.29 11.52
CA ALA A 34 -0.29 27.70 11.15
C ALA A 34 -1.75 28.20 11.22
N ALA A 35 -2.73 27.36 10.85
CA ALA A 35 -4.14 27.72 10.92
C ALA A 35 -4.61 27.94 12.37
N LEU A 36 -4.18 27.07 13.28
CA LEU A 36 -4.51 27.17 14.71
C LEU A 36 -3.79 28.37 15.33
N ALA A 37 -2.53 28.63 14.94
CA ALA A 37 -1.79 29.84 15.32
C ALA A 37 -2.56 31.11 14.93
N ALA A 38 -3.04 31.20 13.67
CA ALA A 38 -3.80 32.35 13.20
C ALA A 38 -5.11 32.55 13.99
N ALA A 39 -5.84 31.48 14.28
CA ALA A 39 -7.06 31.53 15.08
C ALA A 39 -6.80 32.02 16.52
N CYS A 40 -5.77 31.47 17.18
CA CYS A 40 -5.35 31.92 18.51
C CYS A 40 -4.86 33.38 18.50
N ALA A 41 -4.17 33.81 17.44
CA ALA A 41 -3.72 35.19 17.31
C ALA A 41 -4.90 36.16 17.25
N GLY A 42 -5.93 35.82 16.46
CA GLY A 42 -7.19 36.57 16.43
C GLY A 42 -7.87 36.60 17.80
N GLY A 43 -7.97 35.45 18.48
CA GLY A 43 -8.60 35.34 19.80
C GLY A 43 -7.87 36.14 20.88
N PHE A 44 -6.54 36.01 20.99
CA PHE A 44 -5.73 36.76 21.95
C PHE A 44 -5.70 38.25 21.62
N GLY A 45 -5.60 38.62 20.34
CA GLY A 45 -5.66 40.02 19.90
C GLY A 45 -7.00 40.66 20.28
N LEU A 46 -8.10 39.96 20.05
CA LEU A 46 -9.44 40.41 20.46
C LEU A 46 -9.55 40.53 21.99
N ALA A 47 -9.03 39.55 22.74
CA ALA A 47 -9.01 39.59 24.19
C ALA A 47 -8.26 40.83 24.70
N ILE A 48 -7.02 41.03 24.25
CA ILE A 48 -6.20 42.18 24.64
C ILE A 48 -6.91 43.48 24.29
N PHE A 49 -7.49 43.59 23.09
CA PHE A 49 -8.27 44.75 22.68
C PHE A 49 -9.45 45.02 23.64
N VAL A 50 -10.27 44.02 23.93
CA VAL A 50 -11.44 44.17 24.82
C VAL A 50 -11.04 44.60 26.23
N TYR A 51 -9.95 44.06 26.79
CA TYR A 51 -9.53 44.37 28.15
C TYR A 51 -8.75 45.68 28.27
N THR A 52 -8.09 46.14 27.20
CA THR A 52 -7.27 47.37 27.23
C THR A 52 -7.99 48.60 26.67
N ALA A 53 -8.90 48.44 25.71
CA ALA A 53 -9.62 49.56 25.11
C ALA A 53 -10.50 50.27 26.15
N ARG A 54 -10.57 51.62 26.07
CA ARG A 54 -11.27 52.44 27.06
C ARG A 54 -12.79 52.37 26.94
N GLY A 55 -13.32 52.08 25.75
CA GLY A 55 -14.76 52.04 25.46
C GLY A 55 -15.44 50.68 25.64
N THR A 56 -14.72 49.64 26.05
CA THR A 56 -15.20 48.24 26.01
C THR A 56 -15.62 47.69 27.38
N TYR A 57 -15.99 48.54 28.34
CA TYR A 57 -16.26 48.13 29.73
C TYR A 57 -17.27 46.98 29.83
N THR A 58 -18.41 47.07 29.15
CA THR A 58 -19.44 46.01 29.12
C THR A 58 -18.90 44.70 28.54
N TYR A 59 -18.10 44.78 27.48
CA TYR A 59 -17.56 43.60 26.80
C TYR A 59 -16.57 42.82 27.67
N ARG A 60 -15.93 43.43 28.66
CA ARG A 60 -15.00 42.70 29.56
C ARG A 60 -15.69 41.62 30.38
N TYR A 61 -16.96 41.85 30.75
CA TYR A 61 -17.77 40.86 31.48
C TYR A 61 -18.41 39.84 30.54
N LEU A 62 -18.75 40.25 29.31
CA LEU A 62 -19.38 39.39 28.32
C LEU A 62 -18.38 38.48 27.58
N PHE A 63 -17.16 38.97 27.36
CA PHE A 63 -16.10 38.29 26.61
C PHE A 63 -15.79 36.87 27.09
N PRO A 64 -15.56 36.59 28.40
CA PRO A 64 -15.27 35.22 28.82
C PRO A 64 -16.41 34.25 28.49
N GLY A 65 -17.67 34.68 28.61
CA GLY A 65 -18.84 33.89 28.22
C GLY A 65 -18.93 33.65 26.72
N LEU A 66 -18.76 34.72 25.92
CA LEU A 66 -18.75 34.62 24.45
C LEU A 66 -17.59 33.78 23.93
N ALA A 67 -16.40 33.91 24.52
CA ALA A 67 -15.25 33.09 24.18
C ALA A 67 -15.53 31.61 24.49
N GLY A 68 -16.16 31.31 25.63
CA GLY A 68 -16.61 29.96 25.96
C GLY A 68 -17.62 29.40 24.95
N ILE A 69 -18.64 30.17 24.59
CA ILE A 69 -19.62 29.79 23.56
C ILE A 69 -18.92 29.56 22.21
N ALA A 70 -18.03 30.47 21.81
CA ALA A 70 -17.31 30.33 20.56
C ALA A 70 -16.43 29.08 20.53
N MET A 71 -15.71 28.80 21.62
CA MET A 71 -14.77 27.68 21.72
C MET A 71 -15.45 26.32 21.88
N PHE A 72 -16.51 26.23 22.67
CA PHE A 72 -17.13 24.95 23.03
C PHE A 72 -18.42 24.63 22.26
N ILE A 73 -19.06 25.62 21.63
CA ILE A 73 -20.30 25.42 20.87
C ILE A 73 -20.06 25.73 19.39
N ILE A 74 -19.65 26.96 19.08
CA ILE A 74 -19.56 27.41 17.69
C ILE A 74 -18.44 26.67 16.94
N LEU A 75 -17.27 26.50 17.55
CA LEU A 75 -16.13 25.84 16.91
C LEU A 75 -16.44 24.36 16.60
N PRO A 76 -16.91 23.52 17.54
CA PRO A 76 -17.32 22.15 17.21
C PRO A 76 -18.43 22.10 16.16
N LEU A 77 -19.45 22.98 16.26
CA LEU A 77 -20.53 23.03 15.28
C LEU A 77 -20.03 23.38 13.88
N ALA A 78 -19.18 24.41 13.75
CA ALA A 78 -18.58 24.81 12.49
C ALA A 78 -17.68 23.71 11.92
N TYR A 79 -16.93 23.01 12.77
CA TYR A 79 -16.12 21.87 12.37
C TYR A 79 -16.97 20.69 11.88
N THR A 80 -18.08 20.37 12.54
CA THR A 80 -19.04 19.35 12.07
C THR A 80 -19.63 19.73 10.72
N VAL A 81 -20.04 20.99 10.54
CA VAL A 81 -20.54 21.49 9.25
C VAL A 81 -19.46 21.38 8.18
N TRP A 82 -18.22 21.79 8.49
CA TRP A 82 -17.10 21.70 7.57
C TRP A 82 -16.77 20.26 7.14
N ILE A 83 -16.76 19.31 8.10
CA ILE A 83 -16.60 17.87 7.79
C ILE A 83 -17.69 17.39 6.83
N GLY A 84 -18.91 17.91 6.95
CA GLY A 84 -20.03 17.57 6.06
C GLY A 84 -19.76 17.85 4.58
N PHE A 85 -18.83 18.75 4.25
CA PHE A 85 -18.40 19.02 2.87
C PHE A 85 -17.22 18.14 2.39
N THR A 86 -16.75 17.20 3.21
CA THR A 86 -15.61 16.33 2.88
C THR A 86 -16.02 14.87 2.74
N ASN A 87 -15.18 14.03 2.14
CA ASN A 87 -15.39 12.58 2.05
C ASN A 87 -14.97 11.82 3.34
N TYR A 88 -14.96 12.48 4.50
CA TYR A 88 -14.47 11.90 5.74
C TYR A 88 -15.25 10.65 6.13
N SER A 89 -14.56 9.50 6.18
CA SER A 89 -15.15 8.19 6.44
C SER A 89 -14.08 7.19 6.89
N SER A 90 -14.46 5.97 7.27
CA SER A 90 -13.54 4.90 7.67
C SER A 90 -12.54 4.48 6.58
N ARG A 91 -12.77 4.84 5.31
CA ARG A 91 -11.81 4.60 4.22
C ARG A 91 -10.89 5.80 3.95
N ASN A 92 -11.32 7.01 4.35
CA ASN A 92 -10.69 8.29 4.01
C ASN A 92 -10.46 9.13 5.28
N LEU A 93 -9.63 8.63 6.21
CA LEU A 93 -9.31 9.36 7.45
C LEU A 93 -8.07 10.24 7.33
N LEU A 94 -7.13 9.85 6.48
CA LEU A 94 -5.79 10.41 6.42
C LEU A 94 -5.74 11.58 5.43
N GLY A 95 -4.76 12.47 5.59
CA GLY A 95 -4.46 13.50 4.58
C GLY A 95 -3.70 12.89 3.39
N PHE A 96 -3.68 13.59 2.26
CA PHE A 96 -2.99 13.15 1.03
C PHE A 96 -1.52 12.77 1.27
N ASP A 97 -0.76 13.65 1.92
CA ASP A 97 0.66 13.41 2.21
C ASP A 97 0.85 12.17 3.07
N ARG A 98 -0.02 11.98 4.06
CA ARG A 98 0.05 10.83 4.97
C ARG A 98 -0.31 9.52 4.28
N VAL A 99 -1.29 9.51 3.37
CA VAL A 99 -1.59 8.33 2.54
C VAL A 99 -0.42 8.01 1.64
N THR A 100 0.18 9.03 1.02
CA THR A 100 1.36 8.86 0.18
C THR A 100 2.52 8.24 0.97
N GLU A 101 2.78 8.71 2.19
CA GLU A 101 3.78 8.13 3.09
C GLU A 101 3.46 6.67 3.45
N VAL A 102 2.21 6.36 3.76
CA VAL A 102 1.78 4.99 4.09
C VAL A 102 2.02 4.06 2.91
N LEU A 103 1.60 4.45 1.71
CA LEU A 103 1.82 3.66 0.50
C LEU A 103 3.32 3.51 0.19
N LEU A 104 4.11 4.57 0.31
CA LEU A 104 5.57 4.49 0.12
C LEU A 104 6.27 3.61 1.18
N GLY A 105 5.64 3.43 2.34
CA GLY A 105 6.09 2.52 3.39
C GLY A 105 5.72 1.06 3.14
N GLU A 106 4.83 0.75 2.19
CA GLU A 106 4.49 -0.63 1.86
C GLU A 106 5.67 -1.32 1.18
N VAL A 107 5.91 -2.56 1.57
CA VAL A 107 7.00 -3.39 1.05
C VAL A 107 6.45 -4.70 0.53
N PHE A 108 7.10 -5.27 -0.47
CA PHE A 108 6.83 -6.61 -0.95
C PHE A 108 8.10 -7.46 -0.93
N LEU A 109 7.92 -8.75 -0.71
CA LEU A 109 9.02 -9.72 -0.72
C LEU A 109 9.49 -9.92 -2.16
N GLN A 110 10.82 -9.86 -2.35
CA GLN A 110 11.44 -10.00 -3.65
C GLN A 110 11.99 -11.42 -3.81
N GLY A 111 11.38 -12.19 -4.72
CA GLY A 111 11.83 -13.53 -5.08
C GLY A 111 11.53 -14.59 -4.02
N ASN A 112 11.90 -15.84 -4.34
CA ASN A 112 11.78 -16.98 -3.42
C ASN A 112 13.06 -17.18 -2.57
N VAL A 113 13.97 -16.20 -2.60
CA VAL A 113 15.27 -16.29 -1.94
C VAL A 113 15.07 -16.05 -0.45
N ARG A 114 15.38 -17.06 0.36
CA ARG A 114 15.37 -16.97 1.81
C ARG A 114 16.79 -17.13 2.32
N TYR A 115 17.23 -16.19 3.14
CA TYR A 115 18.51 -16.28 3.81
C TYR A 115 18.29 -16.89 5.18
N GLN A 116 18.70 -18.14 5.37
CA GLN A 116 18.80 -18.70 6.72
C GLN A 116 19.88 -17.93 7.47
N PHE A 117 19.63 -17.51 8.70
CA PHE A 117 20.62 -16.79 9.48
C PHE A 117 21.03 -17.58 10.72
N THR A 118 22.30 -17.47 11.06
CA THR A 118 22.90 -17.97 12.28
C THR A 118 23.51 -16.80 13.05
N LEU A 119 23.34 -16.83 14.37
CA LEU A 119 23.91 -15.83 15.26
C LEU A 119 25.22 -16.38 15.83
N HIS A 120 26.29 -15.61 15.75
CA HIS A 120 27.61 -16.02 16.22
C HIS A 120 28.13 -15.05 17.29
N ALA A 121 28.78 -15.58 18.32
CA ALA A 121 29.43 -14.77 19.33
C ALA A 121 30.71 -14.13 18.75
N ALA A 122 30.97 -12.85 19.07
CA ALA A 122 32.19 -12.16 18.68
C ALA A 122 32.76 -11.35 19.86
N PRO A 123 34.09 -11.13 19.93
CA PRO A 123 34.68 -10.27 20.95
C PRO A 123 34.09 -8.84 20.84
N GLY A 124 33.24 -8.45 21.78
CA GLY A 124 32.57 -7.14 21.79
C GLY A 124 31.13 -7.11 21.26
N GLY A 125 30.50 -8.25 20.97
CA GLY A 125 29.07 -8.31 20.62
C GLY A 125 28.68 -9.60 19.88
N PHE A 126 27.78 -9.46 18.92
CA PHE A 126 27.25 -10.55 18.12
C PHE A 126 27.48 -10.31 16.63
N ARG A 127 27.45 -11.37 15.84
CA ARG A 127 27.60 -11.29 14.39
C ARG A 127 26.54 -12.16 13.73
N ILE A 128 25.89 -11.65 12.69
CA ILE A 128 24.89 -12.40 11.95
C ILE A 128 25.54 -12.89 10.66
N VAL A 129 25.41 -14.18 10.41
CA VAL A 129 25.81 -14.82 9.14
C VAL A 129 24.53 -15.24 8.44
N LEU A 130 24.44 -14.91 7.16
CA LEU A 130 23.29 -15.17 6.28
C LEU A 130 23.73 -16.20 5.24
N HIS A 131 23.07 -17.34 5.20
CA HIS A 131 23.27 -18.40 4.22
C HIS A 131 22.14 -18.38 3.21
N THR A 132 22.46 -18.28 1.93
CA THR A 132 21.47 -18.45 0.86
C THR A 132 21.01 -19.91 0.89
N GLY A 133 19.72 -20.15 1.19
CA GLY A 133 19.14 -21.47 0.98
C GLY A 133 19.21 -21.82 -0.50
N GLU A 134 19.62 -23.05 -0.83
CA GLU A 134 19.50 -23.61 -2.17
C GLU A 134 18.11 -23.30 -2.73
N GLU A 135 18.03 -23.01 -4.03
CA GLU A 135 16.80 -22.89 -4.77
C GLU A 135 16.02 -24.20 -4.60
N ASP A 136 15.10 -24.25 -3.64
CA ASP A 136 14.11 -25.32 -3.58
C ASP A 136 13.40 -25.30 -4.94
N ALA A 137 13.69 -26.33 -5.74
CA ALA A 137 12.90 -26.77 -6.87
C ALA A 137 11.42 -26.56 -6.54
N PRO A 138 10.59 -26.10 -7.51
CA PRO A 138 9.28 -25.54 -7.24
C PRO A 138 8.55 -26.40 -6.23
N ALA A 139 8.38 -25.86 -5.02
CA ALA A 139 7.48 -26.43 -4.05
C ALA A 139 6.14 -26.50 -4.77
N ALA A 140 5.73 -27.73 -5.09
CA ALA A 140 4.45 -28.04 -5.67
C ALA A 140 3.39 -27.19 -4.96
N GLU A 141 2.52 -26.56 -5.76
CA GLU A 141 1.35 -25.83 -5.29
C GLU A 141 0.79 -26.52 -4.06
N ALA A 142 0.86 -25.85 -2.90
CA ALA A 142 0.00 -26.21 -1.80
C ALA A 142 -1.42 -26.05 -2.34
N PRO A 143 -2.21 -27.14 -2.45
CA PRO A 143 -3.56 -27.01 -2.94
C PRO A 143 -4.30 -26.09 -1.99
N ALA A 144 -4.98 -25.10 -2.56
CA ALA A 144 -6.00 -24.36 -1.86
C ALA A 144 -6.98 -25.36 -1.26
N ALA A 145 -6.90 -25.56 0.06
CA ALA A 145 -7.93 -26.27 0.80
C ALA A 145 -9.09 -25.30 1.02
N GLU A 146 -9.87 -25.08 -0.04
CA GLU A 146 -11.30 -24.92 0.14
C GLU A 146 -11.86 -26.30 0.50
N SER A 147 -12.29 -26.48 1.74
CA SER A 147 -13.33 -27.47 2.02
C SER A 147 -14.23 -26.95 3.13
N SER A 148 -15.39 -26.52 2.68
CA SER A 148 -16.58 -26.26 3.45
C SER A 148 -17.02 -27.50 4.24
N ILE A 149 -17.35 -27.26 5.51
CA ILE A 149 -18.52 -27.78 6.25
C ILE A 149 -18.60 -29.30 6.49
N LEU A 150 -18.64 -29.66 7.78
CA LEU A 150 -19.48 -30.75 8.27
C LEU A 150 -20.41 -30.19 9.37
N ASP A 151 -21.69 -30.48 9.17
CA ASP A 151 -22.86 -30.30 10.06
C ASP A 151 -22.63 -30.82 11.49
N GLU A 152 -23.13 -30.09 12.49
CA GLU A 152 -23.67 -30.68 13.73
C GLU A 152 -24.85 -29.81 14.26
N PRO A 153 -25.96 -30.40 14.78
CA PRO A 153 -27.31 -29.82 14.78
C PRO A 153 -27.62 -28.93 16.01
N PRO A 154 -28.77 -28.21 16.03
CA PRO A 154 -29.08 -27.24 17.07
C PRO A 154 -29.83 -27.85 18.26
N GLY A 155 -29.41 -27.54 19.48
CA GLY A 155 -30.06 -28.02 20.70
C GLY A 155 -29.78 -27.22 21.98
N SER A 156 -30.64 -26.24 22.25
CA SER A 156 -31.13 -25.78 23.56
C SER A 156 -30.25 -24.97 24.54
N GLY A 157 -30.76 -23.78 24.88
CA GLY A 157 -30.60 -23.09 26.19
C GLY A 157 -29.50 -22.03 26.23
N GLY A 158 -29.74 -20.74 26.45
CA GLY A 158 -30.98 -20.03 26.75
C GLY A 158 -30.72 -18.52 26.85
N SER A 159 -31.81 -17.78 26.73
CA SER A 159 -31.98 -16.37 27.11
C SER A 159 -31.12 -15.33 26.37
N ALA A 160 -31.62 -14.95 25.20
CA ALA A 160 -31.65 -13.54 24.84
C ALA A 160 -32.95 -12.91 25.39
N ALA A 161 -32.92 -11.57 25.49
CA ALA A 161 -33.99 -10.62 25.14
C ALA A 161 -34.41 -9.68 26.29
N PRO A 162 -35.07 -8.53 26.00
CA PRO A 162 -35.51 -8.05 24.68
C PRO A 162 -35.29 -6.56 24.39
N ALA A 163 -35.31 -6.21 23.10
CA ALA A 163 -36.18 -5.15 22.62
C ALA A 163 -36.62 -5.46 21.18
N ALA A 164 -37.79 -6.10 21.09
CA ALA A 164 -38.66 -6.22 19.92
C ALA A 164 -39.35 -4.86 19.62
N GLY A 165 -40.03 -4.62 18.50
CA GLY A 165 -40.66 -5.52 17.54
C GLY A 165 -40.96 -4.84 16.19
N THR A 166 -41.13 -5.62 15.10
CA THR A 166 -42.39 -6.25 14.58
C THR A 166 -43.06 -5.34 13.53
N ALA A 167 -43.59 -5.76 12.37
CA ALA A 167 -44.10 -7.03 11.84
C ALA A 167 -44.14 -6.95 10.28
N GLU A 168 -43.87 -8.04 9.53
CA GLU A 168 -44.81 -8.91 8.76
C GLU A 168 -45.35 -8.36 7.42
N THR A 169 -45.74 -9.09 6.34
CA THR A 169 -45.58 -10.45 5.75
C THR A 169 -46.30 -10.44 4.37
N ALA A 170 -45.98 -11.42 3.49
CA ALA A 170 -46.70 -11.94 2.28
C ALA A 170 -46.07 -11.57 0.91
N GLY A 171 -45.90 -12.45 -0.09
CA GLY A 171 -46.23 -13.88 -0.27
C GLY A 171 -46.37 -14.26 -1.76
N SER A 172 -45.95 -15.48 -2.13
CA SER A 172 -46.11 -16.23 -3.42
C SER A 172 -45.15 -15.88 -4.59
N GLY A 173 -44.61 -16.79 -5.42
CA GLY A 173 -44.67 -18.25 -5.58
C GLY A 173 -44.04 -18.64 -6.96
N GLY A 174 -43.09 -19.58 -7.04
CA GLY A 174 -43.21 -20.91 -7.71
C GLY A 174 -42.65 -20.97 -9.15
N ALA A 175 -41.47 -21.59 -9.38
CA ALA A 175 -41.23 -22.94 -9.95
C ALA A 175 -41.28 -23.03 -11.50
N GLY A 176 -40.47 -23.79 -12.26
CA GLY A 176 -39.56 -24.89 -11.93
C GLY A 176 -38.64 -25.31 -13.12
N SER A 177 -38.00 -26.45 -12.92
CA SER A 177 -36.78 -27.05 -13.50
C SER A 177 -36.96 -28.05 -14.66
N SER A 178 -35.86 -28.40 -15.39
CA SER A 178 -35.36 -29.77 -15.74
C SER A 178 -34.57 -29.75 -17.08
N GLY A 179 -33.34 -30.29 -17.23
CA GLY A 179 -32.97 -31.71 -17.54
C GLY A 179 -33.12 -32.01 -19.06
N THR A 180 -32.24 -32.67 -19.85
CA THR A 180 -31.39 -33.88 -19.68
C THR A 180 -30.44 -34.08 -20.89
N ALA A 181 -29.50 -35.04 -20.78
CA ALA A 181 -28.52 -35.52 -21.78
C ALA A 181 -29.08 -36.49 -22.86
N GLY A 182 -28.31 -36.78 -23.92
CA GLY A 182 -28.60 -37.84 -24.92
C GLY A 182 -27.53 -37.99 -26.03
N ALA A 183 -27.37 -39.22 -26.53
CA ALA A 183 -26.22 -39.78 -27.28
C ALA A 183 -26.42 -39.98 -28.81
N GLY A 184 -25.32 -40.21 -29.55
CA GLY A 184 -25.22 -41.26 -30.59
C GLY A 184 -25.58 -40.98 -32.07
N SER A 185 -24.61 -41.28 -32.95
CA SER A 185 -24.64 -41.96 -34.28
C SER A 185 -25.48 -41.43 -35.47
N GLY A 186 -24.88 -41.44 -36.67
CA GLY A 186 -25.60 -41.61 -37.94
C GLY A 186 -24.94 -40.96 -39.17
N THR A 187 -24.82 -41.72 -40.25
CA THR A 187 -23.96 -41.50 -41.44
C THR A 187 -24.72 -41.14 -42.74
N ALA A 188 -23.97 -40.52 -43.68
CA ALA A 188 -23.99 -40.65 -45.15
C ALA A 188 -24.98 -39.86 -46.07
N GLY A 189 -24.42 -39.38 -47.19
CA GLY A 189 -25.08 -38.96 -48.44
C GLY A 189 -24.94 -37.45 -48.74
N ALA A 190 -24.10 -36.91 -49.64
CA ALA A 190 -23.82 -37.11 -51.07
C ALA A 190 -24.34 -35.92 -51.93
N GLY A 191 -23.40 -35.19 -52.57
CA GLY A 191 -23.59 -34.25 -53.70
C GLY A 191 -23.75 -32.76 -53.32
N SER A 192 -23.18 -31.77 -54.02
CA SER A 192 -22.23 -31.71 -55.15
C SER A 192 -21.71 -30.27 -55.32
N GLY A 193 -20.40 -30.10 -55.52
CA GLY A 193 -19.73 -28.90 -56.09
C GLY A 193 -19.55 -27.70 -55.12
N SER A 194 -18.45 -26.96 -55.11
CA SER A 194 -17.18 -27.04 -55.84
C SER A 194 -16.16 -26.10 -55.17
N ALA A 195 -14.90 -26.58 -55.11
CA ALA A 195 -13.64 -25.86 -55.16
C ALA A 195 -13.33 -24.74 -54.13
N GLY A 196 -12.37 -25.06 -53.28
CA GLY A 196 -11.64 -24.13 -52.39
C GLY A 196 -10.79 -24.92 -51.40
N THR A 197 -9.88 -25.75 -51.91
CA THR A 197 -9.19 -26.83 -51.20
C THR A 197 -8.22 -26.34 -50.13
N GLY A 198 -8.49 -26.69 -48.88
CA GLY A 198 -7.48 -26.89 -47.85
C GLY A 198 -7.18 -28.37 -47.62
N SER A 199 -6.04 -28.62 -46.98
CA SER A 199 -5.67 -29.75 -46.10
C SER A 199 -5.34 -31.14 -46.67
N GLY A 200 -4.40 -31.80 -45.97
CA GLY A 200 -4.16 -33.25 -45.95
C GLY A 200 -2.79 -33.65 -46.53
N SER A 201 -1.99 -34.52 -45.94
CA SER A 201 -2.22 -35.46 -44.84
C SER A 201 -0.89 -36.06 -44.36
N ALA A 202 -0.82 -36.46 -43.09
CA ALA A 202 0.04 -37.56 -42.66
C ALA A 202 -0.44 -38.84 -43.38
N GLY A 203 0.37 -39.75 -43.89
CA GLY A 203 1.81 -39.96 -43.91
C GLY A 203 1.96 -41.42 -44.34
N THR A 204 2.96 -41.75 -45.15
CA THR A 204 3.54 -43.10 -45.31
C THR A 204 4.58 -43.04 -46.43
N GLY A 205 5.79 -43.52 -46.14
CA GLY A 205 6.63 -44.18 -47.14
C GLY A 205 7.30 -43.33 -48.22
N SER A 206 8.64 -43.37 -48.18
CA SER A 206 9.56 -43.49 -49.32
C SER A 206 9.37 -42.58 -50.54
N GLY A 207 10.39 -41.74 -50.76
CA GLY A 207 11.22 -41.94 -51.94
C GLY A 207 10.79 -41.24 -53.22
N SER A 208 11.52 -40.14 -53.47
CA SER A 208 12.15 -39.77 -54.74
C SER A 208 11.31 -39.22 -55.90
N ALA A 209 11.91 -38.16 -56.47
CA ALA A 209 12.15 -37.91 -57.89
C ALA A 209 11.35 -36.78 -58.56
N GLY A 210 12.11 -35.93 -59.27
CA GLY A 210 11.67 -35.06 -60.37
C GLY A 210 11.65 -33.57 -60.02
N THR A 211 12.69 -32.76 -60.23
CA THR A 211 13.22 -32.17 -61.49
C THR A 211 12.27 -31.23 -62.25
N GLY A 212 12.63 -29.94 -62.32
CA GLY A 212 12.09 -28.92 -63.25
C GLY A 212 11.75 -27.61 -62.55
N SER A 213 12.61 -26.57 -62.57
CA SER A 213 12.82 -25.53 -63.60
C SER A 213 11.76 -24.42 -63.62
N GLY A 214 12.13 -23.22 -63.15
CA GLY A 214 11.35 -21.99 -63.33
C GLY A 214 11.83 -20.85 -62.42
N THR A 215 12.24 -19.74 -63.04
CA THR A 215 13.10 -18.68 -62.49
C THR A 215 12.37 -17.45 -61.96
N ALA A 216 13.00 -16.86 -60.93
CA ALA A 216 13.18 -15.44 -60.63
C ALA A 216 11.95 -14.55 -60.32
N GLY A 217 11.93 -14.08 -59.07
CA GLY A 217 11.31 -12.82 -58.64
C GLY A 217 12.12 -12.26 -57.46
N ALA A 218 12.70 -11.08 -57.66
CA ALA A 218 13.73 -10.49 -56.82
C ALA A 218 13.23 -10.00 -55.46
N SER A 219 13.92 -10.36 -54.37
CA SER A 219 14.40 -9.42 -53.34
C SER A 219 15.20 -10.14 -52.26
N SER A 220 16.38 -9.57 -51.99
CA SER A 220 17.38 -9.83 -50.94
C SER A 220 17.19 -11.05 -50.02
N GLY A 221 17.70 -12.19 -50.46
CA GLY A 221 18.18 -13.25 -49.57
C GLY A 221 19.58 -13.65 -50.04
N THR A 222 20.61 -13.36 -49.25
CA THR A 222 21.95 -13.88 -49.50
C THR A 222 21.99 -15.38 -49.24
N ALA A 223 22.08 -16.14 -50.34
CA ALA A 223 22.66 -17.47 -50.41
C ALA A 223 24.10 -17.47 -49.85
N GLY A 224 24.74 -18.57 -49.45
CA GLY A 224 24.41 -19.98 -49.50
C GLY A 224 25.64 -20.76 -49.03
N ALA A 225 25.55 -22.09 -48.94
CA ALA A 225 26.72 -22.96 -48.85
C ALA A 225 26.40 -24.28 -49.56
N GLY A 226 26.53 -24.27 -50.88
CA GLY A 226 26.73 -25.46 -51.70
C GLY A 226 28.22 -25.60 -52.01
N SER A 227 28.69 -26.85 -51.98
CA SER A 227 30.08 -27.26 -52.18
C SER A 227 30.54 -27.12 -53.63
N GLY A 228 31.69 -26.50 -53.82
CA GLY A 228 32.45 -26.50 -55.07
C GLY A 228 33.96 -26.34 -54.82
N THR A 229 34.71 -27.37 -55.16
CA THR A 229 36.18 -27.43 -55.31
C THR A 229 36.59 -26.68 -56.60
N ALA A 230 37.78 -26.12 -56.82
CA ALA A 230 39.04 -25.99 -56.12
C ALA A 230 39.75 -24.74 -56.70
N GLY A 231 40.68 -24.14 -55.95
CA GLY A 231 41.57 -23.10 -56.45
C GLY A 231 42.83 -23.06 -55.61
N ALA A 232 43.94 -23.51 -56.18
CA ALA A 232 45.27 -23.43 -55.58
C ALA A 232 45.67 -21.96 -55.41
N GLY A 233 46.07 -21.59 -54.19
CA GLY A 233 46.60 -20.27 -53.87
C GLY A 233 47.53 -20.36 -52.66
N SER A 234 48.76 -19.90 -52.85
CA SER A 234 49.82 -19.85 -51.85
C SER A 234 49.52 -18.81 -50.76
N GLY A 235 49.73 -19.17 -49.50
CA GLY A 235 49.63 -18.24 -48.37
C GLY A 235 50.07 -18.89 -47.06
N THR A 236 51.09 -18.31 -46.45
CA THR A 236 51.85 -18.79 -45.29
C THR A 236 51.03 -18.87 -44.00
N ALA A 237 51.34 -19.87 -43.16
CA ALA A 237 50.87 -19.99 -41.79
C ALA A 237 51.20 -18.75 -40.96
N GLY A 238 50.18 -18.15 -40.33
CA GLY A 238 50.33 -17.16 -39.28
C GLY A 238 49.67 -17.69 -38.01
N ALA A 239 50.49 -18.02 -37.01
CA ALA A 239 50.03 -18.31 -35.66
C ALA A 239 49.49 -17.00 -35.03
N GLY A 240 48.19 -16.95 -34.74
CA GLY A 240 47.53 -15.85 -34.04
C GLY A 240 47.02 -16.32 -32.69
N SER A 241 47.56 -15.71 -31.64
CA SER A 241 47.39 -16.00 -30.22
C SER A 241 45.93 -16.15 -29.77
N ALA A 242 45.67 -17.20 -28.98
CA ALA A 242 44.47 -17.33 -28.17
C ALA A 242 44.43 -16.18 -27.15
N ALA A 243 43.59 -15.19 -27.42
CA ALA A 243 43.21 -14.18 -26.45
C ALA A 243 42.48 -14.86 -25.28
N GLY A 244 42.90 -14.50 -24.07
CA GLY A 244 42.51 -15.15 -22.82
C GLY A 244 41.00 -15.33 -22.68
N ALA A 245 40.64 -16.55 -22.26
CA ALA A 245 39.36 -16.81 -21.63
C ALA A 245 39.19 -15.80 -20.49
N GLY A 246 38.22 -14.90 -20.65
CA GLY A 246 37.78 -14.02 -19.59
C GLY A 246 37.46 -14.86 -18.36
N SER A 247 38.00 -14.44 -17.22
CA SER A 247 37.65 -14.95 -15.89
C SER A 247 36.13 -15.21 -15.82
N PRO A 248 35.68 -16.39 -15.40
CA PRO A 248 34.26 -16.62 -15.21
C PRO A 248 33.74 -15.60 -14.18
N ALA A 249 32.61 -14.97 -14.49
CA ALA A 249 31.90 -14.08 -13.57
C ALA A 249 31.81 -14.75 -12.20
N ALA A 250 32.25 -14.04 -11.16
CA ALA A 250 32.24 -14.52 -9.79
C ALA A 250 30.85 -15.06 -9.45
N ARG A 251 30.78 -16.33 -9.03
CA ARG A 251 29.56 -16.93 -8.48
C ARG A 251 29.03 -16.00 -7.38
N PRO A 252 27.73 -15.64 -7.36
CA PRO A 252 27.21 -14.79 -6.30
C PRO A 252 27.53 -15.45 -4.94
N PRO A 253 28.00 -14.68 -3.95
CA PRO A 253 28.38 -15.22 -2.66
C PRO A 253 27.16 -15.90 -2.02
N THR A 254 27.30 -17.17 -1.67
CA THR A 254 26.26 -17.98 -1.02
C THR A 254 26.16 -17.71 0.48
N THR A 255 27.03 -16.86 1.02
CA THR A 255 27.07 -16.52 2.44
C THR A 255 27.53 -15.08 2.65
N PHE A 256 26.76 -14.33 3.45
CA PHE A 256 27.05 -12.96 3.83
C PHE A 256 27.25 -12.87 5.35
N VAL A 257 28.04 -11.89 5.79
CA VAL A 257 28.37 -11.66 7.20
C VAL A 257 28.28 -10.18 7.52
N THR A 258 27.80 -9.86 8.71
CA THR A 258 27.75 -8.49 9.22
C THR A 258 29.02 -8.10 9.99
N GLY A 259 29.16 -6.81 10.30
CA GLY A 259 30.07 -6.33 11.35
C GLY A 259 29.69 -6.87 12.75
N ILE A 260 30.35 -6.37 13.79
CA ILE A 260 29.98 -6.67 15.19
C ILE A 260 28.78 -5.80 15.56
N LEU A 261 27.74 -6.43 16.10
CA LEU A 261 26.50 -5.81 16.52
C LEU A 261 26.36 -5.90 18.05
N PRO A 262 26.03 -4.80 18.73
CA PRO A 262 25.80 -4.83 20.17
C PRO A 262 24.45 -5.48 20.55
N LEU A 263 23.47 -5.54 19.65
CA LEU A 263 22.11 -6.09 19.85
C LEU A 263 21.37 -5.59 21.11
N THR A 264 21.72 -4.40 21.61
CA THR A 264 21.10 -3.78 22.79
C THR A 264 19.99 -2.78 22.46
N SER A 265 19.84 -2.39 21.18
CA SER A 265 18.87 -1.38 20.73
C SER A 265 17.78 -2.00 19.88
N THR A 266 16.54 -1.62 20.16
CA THR A 266 15.33 -1.99 19.41
C THR A 266 14.94 -0.96 18.35
N THR A 267 15.77 0.07 18.14
CA THR A 267 15.54 1.09 17.12
C THR A 267 15.86 0.55 15.72
N PRO A 268 15.07 0.84 14.68
CA PRO A 268 15.35 0.41 13.32
C PRO A 268 16.74 0.84 12.84
N GLN A 269 17.60 -0.12 12.46
CA GLN A 269 18.97 0.13 12.02
C GLN A 269 19.27 -0.58 10.71
N ARG A 270 19.92 0.12 9.76
CA ARG A 270 20.41 -0.47 8.52
C ARG A 270 21.85 -0.93 8.68
N ILE A 271 22.11 -2.21 8.41
CA ILE A 271 23.42 -2.82 8.60
C ILE A 271 23.92 -3.39 7.28
N PRO A 272 25.12 -3.01 6.82
CA PRO A 272 25.70 -3.59 5.62
C PRO A 272 26.08 -5.06 5.86
N ALA A 273 25.62 -5.94 4.98
CA ALA A 273 26.03 -7.33 4.90
C ALA A 273 27.10 -7.46 3.81
N THR A 274 28.28 -7.96 4.19
CA THR A 274 29.40 -8.16 3.25
C THR A 274 29.54 -9.63 2.88
N PRO A 275 29.93 -9.97 1.63
CA PRO A 275 30.23 -11.34 1.26
C PRO A 275 31.27 -11.96 2.20
N LEU A 276 31.01 -13.16 2.73
CA LEU A 276 31.97 -13.85 3.60
C LEU A 276 33.26 -14.17 2.82
N ALA A 277 33.12 -14.56 1.54
CA ALA A 277 34.24 -14.75 0.63
C ALA A 277 34.99 -13.43 0.40
N GLY A 278 36.26 -13.40 0.83
CA GLY A 278 37.12 -12.21 0.71
C GLY A 278 37.08 -11.24 1.90
N SER A 279 36.24 -11.49 2.92
CA SER A 279 36.15 -10.63 4.12
C SER A 279 37.24 -10.89 5.17
N GLY A 280 37.89 -12.06 5.12
CA GLY A 280 38.84 -12.50 6.17
C GLY A 280 38.19 -12.77 7.53
N ILE A 281 36.86 -12.72 7.61
CA ILE A 281 36.10 -12.93 8.84
C ILE A 281 35.86 -14.43 9.04
N VAL A 282 36.28 -14.96 10.19
CA VAL A 282 35.90 -16.29 10.65
C VAL A 282 34.73 -16.11 11.65
N PRO A 283 33.53 -16.63 11.36
CA PRO A 283 32.44 -16.65 12.32
C PRO A 283 32.84 -17.44 13.57
N GLY A 284 32.51 -16.94 14.76
CA GLY A 284 32.70 -17.67 16.02
C GLY A 284 31.69 -18.82 16.17
N ASP A 285 31.54 -19.37 17.37
CA ASP A 285 30.58 -20.45 17.62
C ASP A 285 29.14 -19.97 17.38
N GLU A 286 28.33 -20.83 16.76
CA GLU A 286 26.90 -20.59 16.56
C GLU A 286 26.16 -20.65 17.89
N LEU A 287 25.38 -19.61 18.17
CA LEU A 287 24.58 -19.50 19.38
C LEU A 287 23.26 -20.27 19.25
N PRO A 288 22.79 -20.92 20.32
CA PRO A 288 21.54 -21.67 20.30
C PRO A 288 20.34 -20.72 20.16
N LEU A 289 19.21 -21.25 19.66
CA LEU A 289 17.98 -20.49 19.41
C LEU A 289 17.48 -19.69 20.63
N ARG A 290 17.73 -20.17 21.86
CA ARG A 290 17.40 -19.44 23.09
C ARG A 290 18.02 -18.04 23.11
N GLU A 291 19.26 -17.89 22.67
CA GLU A 291 19.96 -16.61 22.62
C GLU A 291 19.44 -15.71 21.50
N VAL A 292 19.05 -16.30 20.37
CA VAL A 292 18.38 -15.58 19.27
C VAL A 292 17.05 -15.01 19.75
N ILE A 293 16.25 -15.79 20.49
CA ILE A 293 14.99 -15.33 21.06
C ILE A 293 15.22 -14.20 22.08
N ALA A 294 16.25 -14.30 22.92
CA ALA A 294 16.59 -13.26 23.90
C ALA A 294 16.91 -11.91 23.25
N HIS A 295 17.41 -11.91 22.01
CA HIS A 295 17.73 -10.71 21.25
C HIS A 295 16.78 -10.47 20.05
N ALA A 296 15.64 -11.17 20.00
CA ALA A 296 14.76 -11.17 18.82
C ALA A 296 14.24 -9.78 18.45
N ASP A 297 13.88 -8.97 19.44
CA ASP A 297 13.39 -7.61 19.20
C ASP A 297 14.48 -6.71 18.61
N ALA A 298 15.72 -6.85 19.08
CA ALA A 298 16.87 -6.12 18.55
C ALA A 298 17.21 -6.59 17.13
N ILE A 299 17.15 -7.90 16.85
CA ILE A 299 17.42 -8.47 15.52
C ILE A 299 16.31 -8.08 14.53
N LYS A 300 15.05 -8.07 14.95
CA LYS A 300 13.90 -7.65 14.13
C LYS A 300 13.96 -6.18 13.71
N ALA A 301 14.58 -5.34 14.54
CA ALA A 301 14.82 -3.94 14.21
C ALA A 301 15.93 -3.75 13.15
N LEU A 302 16.66 -4.81 12.78
CA LEU A 302 17.73 -4.73 11.79
C LEU A 302 17.20 -4.91 10.37
N THR A 303 17.65 -4.02 9.49
CA THR A 303 17.53 -4.18 8.04
C THR A 303 18.90 -4.47 7.47
N MET A 304 19.09 -5.65 6.90
CA MET A 304 20.31 -6.02 6.21
C MET A 304 20.35 -5.34 4.84
N GLN A 305 21.42 -4.63 4.51
CA GLN A 305 21.66 -4.07 3.19
C GLN A 305 22.77 -4.86 2.49
N PHE A 306 22.44 -5.46 1.36
CA PHE A 306 23.40 -6.22 0.55
C PHE A 306 24.13 -5.30 -0.44
N PRO A 307 25.29 -5.74 -0.99
CA PRO A 307 26.08 -4.94 -1.93
C PRO A 307 25.37 -4.63 -3.26
N ASP A 308 24.35 -5.42 -3.61
CA ASP A 308 23.51 -5.24 -4.79
C ASP A 308 22.42 -4.17 -4.59
N GLY A 309 22.34 -3.57 -3.40
CA GLY A 309 21.33 -2.57 -3.02
C GLY A 309 20.02 -3.17 -2.54
N THR A 310 19.87 -4.50 -2.52
CA THR A 310 18.71 -5.15 -1.92
C THR A 310 18.74 -5.02 -0.40
N SER A 311 17.57 -4.97 0.22
CA SER A 311 17.43 -4.95 1.68
C SER A 311 16.68 -6.19 2.12
N ALA A 312 17.12 -6.86 3.19
CA ALA A 312 16.36 -7.93 3.82
C ALA A 312 15.98 -7.57 5.25
N ALA A 313 14.78 -7.99 5.62
CA ALA A 313 14.28 -7.92 6.98
C ALA A 313 14.05 -9.33 7.49
N MET A 314 14.05 -9.45 8.81
CA MET A 314 13.73 -10.68 9.49
C MET A 314 12.27 -11.07 9.21
N ALA A 315 12.08 -12.19 8.52
CA ALA A 315 10.76 -12.77 8.26
C ALA A 315 10.38 -13.80 9.33
N SER A 316 11.38 -14.50 9.90
CA SER A 316 11.20 -15.44 10.99
C SER A 316 12.40 -15.40 11.94
N LEU A 317 12.33 -16.12 13.07
CA LEU A 317 13.45 -16.29 14.02
C LEU A 317 14.70 -16.95 13.43
N ARG A 318 14.64 -17.44 12.18
CA ARG A 318 15.75 -18.08 11.48
C ARG A 318 16.00 -17.55 10.09
N GLU A 319 15.12 -16.69 9.56
CA GLU A 319 15.17 -16.31 8.15
C GLU A 319 15.08 -14.79 7.96
N PHE A 320 15.94 -14.29 7.10
CA PHE A 320 15.84 -12.97 6.48
C PHE A 320 15.34 -13.13 5.05
N THR A 321 14.38 -12.30 4.67
CA THR A 321 13.84 -12.29 3.30
C THR A 321 14.08 -10.92 2.67
N PRO A 322 14.59 -10.87 1.42
CA PRO A 322 14.68 -9.62 0.68
C PRO A 322 13.31 -8.96 0.55
N TYR A 323 13.25 -7.67 0.78
CA TYR A 323 12.07 -6.86 0.52
C TYR A 323 12.45 -5.61 -0.27
N GLN A 324 11.51 -5.13 -1.07
CA GLN A 324 11.60 -3.84 -1.75
C GLN A 324 10.36 -3.00 -1.46
N PRO A 325 10.48 -1.66 -1.51
CA PRO A 325 9.31 -0.79 -1.50
C PRO A 325 8.35 -1.19 -2.62
N LEU A 326 7.08 -1.39 -2.29
CA LEU A 326 6.03 -1.75 -3.26
C LEU A 326 5.74 -0.59 -4.20
N TYR A 327 5.79 0.64 -3.67
CA TYR A 327 5.53 1.83 -4.44
C TYR A 327 6.77 2.72 -4.53
N GLN A 328 6.98 3.29 -5.71
CA GLN A 328 7.99 4.30 -5.95
C GLN A 328 7.34 5.60 -6.40
N ARG A 329 7.69 6.70 -5.76
CA ARG A 329 7.23 8.04 -6.16
C ARG A 329 7.92 8.48 -7.46
N ASN A 330 7.12 8.85 -8.45
CA ASN A 330 7.58 9.46 -9.68
C ASN A 330 7.67 11.00 -9.52
N ALA A 331 8.40 11.66 -10.42
CA ALA A 331 8.59 13.11 -10.40
C ALA A 331 7.28 13.91 -10.61
N ASP A 332 6.28 13.30 -11.26
CA ASP A 332 4.95 13.86 -11.51
C ASP A 332 3.98 13.73 -10.31
N GLY A 333 4.41 13.09 -9.22
CA GLY A 333 3.59 12.83 -8.04
C GLY A 333 2.76 11.55 -8.10
N THR A 334 2.80 10.81 -9.21
CA THR A 334 2.21 9.47 -9.31
C THR A 334 3.06 8.43 -8.58
N LEU A 335 2.47 7.28 -8.26
CA LEU A 335 3.18 6.15 -7.64
C LEU A 335 3.28 5.02 -8.66
N THR A 336 4.48 4.48 -8.91
CA THR A 336 4.65 3.24 -9.68
C THR A 336 4.65 2.05 -8.74
N ASN A 337 3.76 1.09 -8.96
CA ASN A 337 3.80 -0.20 -8.29
C ASN A 337 4.96 -1.03 -8.89
N ARG A 338 5.97 -1.35 -8.08
CA ARG A 338 7.15 -2.12 -8.53
C ARG A 338 6.87 -3.60 -8.75
N LYS A 339 5.76 -4.14 -8.24
CA LYS A 339 5.34 -5.53 -8.45
C LYS A 339 4.58 -5.70 -9.77
N THR A 340 3.67 -4.79 -10.09
CA THR A 340 2.82 -4.88 -11.31
C THR A 340 3.32 -4.00 -12.46
N GLY A 341 4.15 -3.01 -12.19
CA GLY A 341 4.58 -1.98 -13.16
C GLY A 341 3.54 -0.90 -13.41
N GLU A 342 2.36 -0.97 -12.78
CA GLU A 342 1.27 -0.02 -12.99
C GLU A 342 1.55 1.32 -12.32
N ARG A 343 1.10 2.41 -12.97
CA ARG A 343 1.15 3.76 -12.40
C ARG A 343 -0.18 4.12 -11.76
N LEU A 344 -0.12 4.54 -10.50
CA LEU A 344 -1.25 5.00 -9.72
C LEU A 344 -1.25 6.52 -9.70
N ALA A 345 -2.38 7.09 -10.12
CA ALA A 345 -2.59 8.52 -10.09
C ALA A 345 -3.47 8.89 -8.89
N PRO A 346 -3.19 9.99 -8.18
CA PRO A 346 -4.08 10.48 -7.14
C PRO A 346 -5.33 11.12 -7.75
N ASN A 347 -6.51 10.61 -7.38
CA ASN A 347 -7.78 11.18 -7.79
C ASN A 347 -8.40 12.03 -6.66
N PHE A 348 -8.36 13.35 -6.83
CA PHE A 348 -8.89 14.30 -5.85
C PHE A 348 -10.42 14.43 -5.84
N ALA A 349 -11.14 13.76 -6.75
CA ALA A 349 -12.60 13.69 -6.72
C ALA A 349 -13.10 12.51 -5.87
N THR A 350 -12.44 11.36 -5.96
CA THR A 350 -12.80 10.16 -5.18
C THR A 350 -12.08 10.11 -3.83
N GLY A 351 -10.88 10.69 -3.75
CA GLY A 351 -10.00 10.64 -2.59
C GLY A 351 -9.20 9.34 -2.51
N PHE A 352 -8.83 8.74 -3.64
CA PHE A 352 -8.04 7.51 -3.69
C PHE A 352 -6.90 7.62 -4.70
N TYR A 353 -5.86 6.81 -4.51
CA TYR A 353 -4.97 6.46 -5.60
C TYR A 353 -5.68 5.46 -6.50
N GLU A 354 -5.69 5.71 -7.80
CA GLU A 354 -6.39 4.87 -8.77
C GLU A 354 -5.40 4.31 -9.80
N THR A 355 -5.59 3.04 -10.14
CA THR A 355 -4.89 2.40 -11.27
C THR A 355 -5.40 2.98 -12.60
N PRO A 356 -4.73 2.70 -13.73
CA PRO A 356 -5.21 3.13 -15.05
C PRO A 356 -6.57 2.52 -15.42
N SER A 357 -6.96 1.40 -14.78
CA SER A 357 -8.27 0.76 -14.92
C SER A 357 -9.36 1.38 -14.02
N GLY A 358 -9.01 2.36 -13.19
CA GLY A 358 -9.93 3.01 -12.25
C GLY A 358 -10.14 2.26 -10.93
N ALA A 359 -9.32 1.24 -10.64
CA ALA A 359 -9.40 0.51 -9.37
C ALA A 359 -8.79 1.35 -8.24
N GLN A 360 -9.53 1.51 -7.14
CA GLN A 360 -9.10 2.29 -5.97
C GLN A 360 -8.15 1.50 -5.09
N VAL A 361 -7.05 2.13 -4.69
CA VAL A 361 -6.07 1.59 -3.76
C VAL A 361 -6.26 2.21 -2.38
N SER A 362 -6.38 1.35 -1.38
CA SER A 362 -6.53 1.74 0.02
C SER A 362 -5.16 1.89 0.69
N PRO A 363 -5.00 2.81 1.66
CA PRO A 363 -6.02 3.69 2.21
C PRO A 363 -6.34 4.90 1.32
N GLY A 364 -7.53 5.47 1.45
CA GLY A 364 -7.90 6.72 0.77
C GLY A 364 -7.61 7.96 1.61
N PHE A 365 -7.60 9.13 0.95
CA PHE A 365 -7.30 10.43 1.53
C PHE A 365 -8.53 11.36 1.54
N ARG A 366 -8.49 12.30 2.49
CA ARG A 366 -9.52 13.33 2.65
C ARG A 366 -9.48 14.34 1.49
N VAL A 367 -10.64 14.56 0.87
CA VAL A 367 -10.88 15.59 -0.15
C VAL A 367 -12.20 16.31 0.12
N ASN A 368 -12.31 17.53 -0.40
CA ASN A 368 -13.55 18.29 -0.38
C ASN A 368 -14.47 17.79 -1.51
N VAL A 369 -15.67 17.35 -1.14
CA VAL A 369 -16.70 16.85 -2.08
C VAL A 369 -17.86 17.84 -2.27
N GLY A 370 -17.73 19.05 -1.71
CA GLY A 370 -18.75 20.09 -1.77
C GLY A 370 -20.08 19.61 -1.17
N ILE A 371 -21.18 19.88 -1.86
CA ILE A 371 -22.53 19.56 -1.38
C ILE A 371 -22.94 18.10 -1.65
N GLY A 372 -22.07 17.26 -2.19
CA GLY A 372 -22.41 15.89 -2.63
C GLY A 372 -23.04 15.03 -1.55
N ASN A 373 -22.56 15.13 -0.31
CA ASN A 373 -23.13 14.43 0.84
C ASN A 373 -24.58 14.83 1.14
N TYR A 374 -24.90 16.13 1.02
CA TYR A 374 -26.23 16.66 1.28
C TYR A 374 -27.21 16.31 0.15
N VAL A 375 -26.78 16.40 -1.10
CA VAL A 375 -27.62 16.07 -2.26
C VAL A 375 -27.99 14.57 -2.25
N ARG A 376 -27.04 13.70 -1.90
CA ARG A 376 -27.25 12.24 -1.86
C ARG A 376 -28.42 11.84 -0.97
N MET A 377 -28.62 12.53 0.15
CA MET A 377 -29.72 12.29 1.08
C MET A 377 -31.10 12.43 0.42
N PHE A 378 -31.24 13.35 -0.54
CA PHE A 378 -32.49 13.63 -1.25
C PHE A 378 -32.59 12.96 -2.62
N THR A 379 -31.49 12.50 -3.19
CA THR A 379 -31.50 11.85 -4.52
C THR A 379 -31.64 10.33 -4.42
N ASP A 380 -30.97 9.71 -3.46
CA ASP A 380 -30.89 8.25 -3.37
C ASP A 380 -32.14 7.65 -2.71
N GLN A 381 -32.81 6.73 -3.39
CA GLN A 381 -34.04 6.08 -2.93
C GLN A 381 -33.83 5.30 -1.63
N LYS A 382 -32.62 4.78 -1.40
CA LYS A 382 -32.31 3.99 -0.20
C LYS A 382 -32.39 4.81 1.09
N PHE A 383 -32.09 6.10 1.02
CA PHE A 383 -32.08 6.99 2.20
C PHE A 383 -33.40 7.74 2.39
N ARG A 384 -34.05 8.18 1.31
CA ARG A 384 -35.26 9.03 1.39
C ARG A 384 -36.43 8.39 2.13
N GLY A 385 -36.73 7.12 1.83
CA GLY A 385 -37.90 6.42 2.40
C GLY A 385 -37.84 6.35 3.93
N PRO A 386 -36.77 5.77 4.51
CA PRO A 386 -36.57 5.74 5.96
C PRO A 386 -36.46 7.13 6.58
N PHE A 387 -35.79 8.08 5.90
CA PHE A 387 -35.59 9.43 6.43
C PHE A 387 -36.91 10.16 6.73
N LEU A 388 -37.83 10.23 5.75
CA LEU A 388 -39.10 10.93 5.94
C LEU A 388 -39.98 10.29 7.01
N ARG A 389 -39.96 8.96 7.11
CA ARG A 389 -40.71 8.22 8.14
C ARG A 389 -40.21 8.57 9.54
N VAL A 390 -38.89 8.51 9.75
CA VAL A 390 -38.30 8.84 11.05
C VAL A 390 -38.50 10.31 11.37
N PHE A 391 -38.30 11.21 10.40
CA PHE A 391 -38.53 12.64 10.58
C PHE A 391 -39.96 12.94 11.06
N LEU A 392 -40.97 12.42 10.35
CA LEU A 392 -42.36 12.63 10.72
C LEU A 392 -42.66 12.08 12.12
N TRP A 393 -42.19 10.86 12.42
CA TRP A 393 -42.34 10.27 13.75
C TRP A 393 -41.70 11.15 14.83
N THR A 394 -40.47 11.62 14.63
CA THR A 394 -39.78 12.47 15.62
C THR A 394 -40.48 13.79 15.87
N VAL A 395 -41.06 14.42 14.85
CA VAL A 395 -41.84 15.68 15.00
C VAL A 395 -43.14 15.42 15.75
N VAL A 396 -43.88 14.37 15.38
CA VAL A 396 -45.12 13.98 16.08
C VAL A 396 -44.84 13.65 17.54
N PHE A 397 -43.80 12.84 17.79
CA PHE A 397 -43.38 12.46 19.14
C PHE A 397 -42.98 13.66 19.98
N ALA A 398 -42.14 14.56 19.46
CA ALA A 398 -41.74 15.77 20.17
C ALA A 398 -42.95 16.68 20.47
N GLY A 399 -43.85 16.85 19.51
CA GLY A 399 -45.06 17.65 19.70
C GLY A 399 -45.99 17.08 20.78
N LEU A 400 -46.25 15.77 20.73
CA LEU A 400 -47.07 15.08 21.74
C LEU A 400 -46.40 14.99 23.10
N SER A 401 -45.08 15.13 23.20
CA SER A 401 -44.37 15.13 24.48
C SER A 401 -44.43 16.48 25.21
N VAL A 402 -44.69 17.57 24.48
CA VAL A 402 -44.75 18.93 25.02
C VAL A 402 -46.17 19.31 25.48
N VAL A 403 -47.19 18.70 24.87
CA VAL A 403 -48.61 18.84 25.24
C VAL A 403 -48.96 17.84 26.33
#